data_AF-A0A1J5LYY7-F1
#
_entry.id   AF-A0A1J5LYY7-F1
#
_cell.length_a   1.000
_cell.length_b   1.000
_cell.length_c   1.000
_cell.angle_alpha   90.00
_cell.angle_beta   90.00
_cell.angle_gamma   90.00
#
_symmetry.space_group_name_H-M   'P 1'
#
loop_
_entity.id
_entity.type
_entity.pdbx_description
1 polymer ?
#
loop_
_entity_poly.entity_id
_entity_poly.type
_entity_poly.pdbx_seq_one_letter_code
_entity_poly.pdbx_strand_id
1 'polypeptide(L)'
;MNIKAILSPNSEFDRKQELNKLLHKVISESDKEILKQCTTQDHESIGLIGCILKEDDLVNKARILIASKNIYHESLSDIADELLKTDERELLTDSIAHRFLSEQDDLTEIEDKIYYILMGILSNE
;
A
#
# COMPACT_ATOMS: atom_id res chain seq x y z
N MET A 1 -15.90 -10.40 2.94
CA MET A 1 -14.70 -9.88 3.63
C MET A 1 -15.01 -9.67 5.10
N ASN A 2 -14.10 -9.98 6.03
CA ASN A 2 -14.30 -9.63 7.44
C ASN A 2 -13.74 -8.22 7.71
N ILE A 3 -14.59 -7.21 7.52
CA ILE A 3 -14.22 -5.78 7.63
C ILE A 3 -13.56 -5.47 8.98
N LYS A 4 -14.12 -6.00 10.07
CA LYS A 4 -13.62 -5.77 11.43
C LYS A 4 -12.18 -6.27 11.56
N ALA A 5 -11.87 -7.42 10.98
CA ALA A 5 -10.53 -7.99 11.01
C ALA A 5 -9.51 -7.24 10.12
N ILE A 6 -9.93 -6.27 9.31
CA ILE A 6 -9.03 -5.40 8.55
C ILE A 6 -8.89 -4.02 9.21
N LEU A 7 -10.02 -3.37 9.52
CA LEU A 7 -10.02 -2.02 10.09
C LEU A 7 -9.67 -1.99 11.58
N SER A 8 -10.01 -3.04 12.32
CA SER A 8 -9.81 -3.12 13.78
C SER A 8 -9.50 -4.55 14.20
N PRO A 9 -8.39 -5.12 13.71
CA PRO A 9 -7.99 -6.49 14.03
C PRO A 9 -7.64 -6.63 15.51
N ASN A 10 -7.64 -7.86 16.02
CA ASN A 10 -7.05 -8.13 17.34
C ASN A 10 -5.51 -8.09 17.30
N SER A 11 -4.91 -8.30 16.12
CA SER A 11 -3.47 -8.25 15.89
C SER A 11 -3.12 -7.95 14.42
N GLU A 12 -1.91 -7.45 14.14
CA GLU A 12 -1.43 -7.30 12.75
C GLU A 12 -1.42 -8.64 11.99
N PHE A 13 -1.15 -9.73 12.70
CA PHE A 13 -1.19 -11.07 12.12
C PHE A 13 -2.59 -11.40 11.56
N ASP A 14 -3.65 -11.10 12.31
CA ASP A 14 -5.03 -11.35 11.86
C ASP A 14 -5.37 -10.51 10.62
N ARG A 15 -4.92 -9.24 10.60
CA ARG A 15 -5.10 -8.37 9.43
C ARG A 15 -4.42 -8.96 8.20
N LYS A 16 -3.16 -9.37 8.32
CA LYS A 16 -2.40 -10.00 7.23
C LYS A 16 -3.10 -11.25 6.72
N GLN A 17 -3.61 -12.10 7.61
CA GLN A 17 -4.33 -13.30 7.21
C GLN A 17 -5.58 -12.98 6.38
N GLU A 18 -6.35 -11.96 6.77
CA GLU A 18 -7.53 -11.55 6.00
C GLU A 18 -7.15 -10.91 4.66
N LEU A 19 -6.14 -10.05 4.63
CA LEU A 19 -5.66 -9.42 3.39
C LEU A 19 -5.13 -10.46 2.40
N ASN A 20 -4.34 -11.44 2.86
CA ASN A 20 -3.84 -12.52 2.00
C ASN A 20 -4.98 -13.34 1.37
N LYS A 21 -6.12 -13.52 2.06
CA LYS A 21 -7.30 -14.19 1.48
C LYS A 21 -7.92 -13.43 0.32
N LEU A 22 -7.59 -12.15 0.14
CA LEU A 22 -8.15 -11.26 -0.88
C LEU A 22 -7.19 -11.01 -2.06
N LEU A 23 -5.88 -11.27 -1.89
CA LEU A 23 -4.83 -10.89 -2.86
C LEU A 23 -5.10 -11.33 -4.31
N HIS A 24 -5.69 -12.51 -4.49
CA HIS A 24 -6.02 -13.08 -5.81
C HIS A 24 -7.52 -13.03 -6.14
N LYS A 25 -8.32 -12.27 -5.38
CA LYS A 25 -9.76 -12.19 -5.57
C LYS A 25 -10.16 -10.87 -6.21
N VAL A 26 -11.19 -10.93 -7.04
CA VAL A 26 -11.94 -9.73 -7.42
C VAL A 26 -12.79 -9.34 -6.22
N ILE A 27 -12.60 -8.12 -5.73
CA ILE A 27 -13.36 -7.56 -4.61
C ILE A 27 -14.35 -6.51 -5.11
N SER A 28 -15.40 -6.26 -4.33
CA SER A 28 -16.41 -5.26 -4.67
C SER A 28 -15.87 -3.84 -4.49
N GLU A 29 -16.47 -2.86 -5.16
CA GLU A 29 -16.14 -1.44 -4.95
C GLU A 29 -16.35 -1.02 -3.49
N SER A 30 -17.39 -1.52 -2.82
CA SER A 30 -17.59 -1.28 -1.39
C SER A 30 -16.45 -1.84 -0.52
N ASP A 31 -15.87 -2.99 -0.90
CA ASP A 31 -14.73 -3.54 -0.18
C ASP A 31 -13.46 -2.71 -0.45
N LYS A 32 -13.27 -2.19 -1.67
CA LYS A 32 -12.15 -1.30 -2.00
C LYS A 32 -12.18 -0.03 -1.17
N GLU A 33 -13.33 0.61 -1.05
CA GLU A 33 -13.49 1.82 -0.23
C GLU A 33 -13.12 1.58 1.25
N ILE A 34 -13.44 0.38 1.76
CA ILE A 34 -13.02 -0.03 3.11
C ILE A 34 -11.50 -0.18 3.20
N LEU A 35 -10.87 -0.82 2.22
CA LEU A 35 -9.42 -0.99 2.21
C LEU A 35 -8.68 0.35 2.11
N LYS A 36 -9.21 1.31 1.34
CA LYS A 36 -8.63 2.67 1.23
C LYS A 36 -8.58 3.38 2.56
N GLN A 37 -9.54 3.14 3.45
CA GLN A 37 -9.63 3.71 4.79
C GLN A 37 -8.75 3.01 5.84
N CYS A 38 -8.10 1.89 5.50
CA CYS A 38 -7.28 1.16 6.46
C CYS A 38 -6.00 1.94 6.80
N THR A 39 -5.90 2.36 8.06
CA THR A 39 -4.72 3.06 8.60
C THR A 39 -3.88 2.08 9.42
N THR A 40 -2.98 1.36 8.75
CA THR A 40 -1.94 0.53 9.40
C THR A 40 -0.56 1.14 9.20
N GLN A 41 0.36 0.85 10.13
CA GLN A 41 1.78 1.18 10.01
C GLN A 41 2.64 -0.01 9.56
N ASP A 42 2.05 -1.21 9.48
CA ASP A 42 2.76 -2.42 9.07
C ASP A 42 2.97 -2.42 7.55
N HIS A 43 4.23 -2.42 7.11
CA HIS A 43 4.61 -2.29 5.70
C HIS A 43 3.97 -3.37 4.82
N GLU A 44 3.93 -4.61 5.29
CA GLU A 44 3.37 -5.72 4.53
C GLU A 44 1.86 -5.57 4.34
N SER A 45 1.12 -5.17 5.37
CA SER A 45 -0.31 -4.91 5.28
C SER A 45 -0.62 -3.75 4.34
N ILE A 46 0.18 -2.68 4.38
CA ILE A 46 0.07 -1.56 3.43
C ILE A 46 0.29 -2.08 2.01
N GLY A 47 1.34 -2.87 1.80
CA GLY A 47 1.67 -3.45 0.49
C GLY A 47 0.59 -4.38 -0.06
N LEU A 48 0.04 -5.25 0.80
CA LEU A 48 -1.08 -6.14 0.47
C LEU A 48 -2.29 -5.34 0.00
N ILE A 49 -2.65 -4.26 0.72
CA ILE A 49 -3.76 -3.38 0.33
C ILE A 49 -3.50 -2.80 -1.08
N GLY A 50 -2.29 -2.32 -1.34
CA GLY A 50 -1.89 -1.80 -2.66
C GLY A 50 -2.15 -2.79 -3.79
N CYS A 51 -1.70 -4.03 -3.59
CA CYS A 51 -1.81 -5.11 -4.57
C CYS A 51 -3.24 -5.66 -4.71
N ILE A 52 -4.09 -5.53 -3.69
CA ILE A 52 -5.51 -5.90 -3.75
C ILE A 52 -6.32 -4.85 -4.52
N LEU A 53 -6.07 -3.56 -4.25
CA LEU A 53 -6.83 -2.46 -4.87
C LEU A 53 -6.57 -2.35 -6.37
N LYS A 54 -5.29 -2.44 -6.79
CA LYS A 54 -4.87 -2.31 -8.20
C LYS A 54 -5.35 -1.02 -8.87
N GLU A 55 -5.50 0.04 -8.09
CA GLU A 55 -5.91 1.36 -8.58
C GLU A 55 -4.69 2.19 -8.99
N ASP A 56 -4.93 3.08 -9.97
CA ASP A 56 -3.91 3.91 -10.62
C ASP A 56 -3.81 5.32 -9.99
N ASP A 57 -4.13 5.46 -8.71
CA ASP A 57 -3.93 6.69 -7.95
C ASP A 57 -2.57 6.70 -7.24
N LEU A 58 -2.08 7.90 -6.90
CA LEU A 58 -0.74 8.06 -6.34
C LEU A 58 -0.57 7.41 -4.96
N VAL A 59 -1.62 7.39 -4.14
CA VAL A 59 -1.60 6.75 -2.81
C VAL A 59 -1.46 5.24 -2.97
N ASN A 60 -2.26 4.66 -3.86
CA ASN A 60 -2.19 3.23 -4.12
C ASN A 60 -0.87 2.81 -4.77
N LYS A 61 -0.34 3.63 -5.69
CA LYS A 61 1.01 3.42 -6.24
C LYS A 61 2.10 3.42 -5.17
N ALA A 62 2.02 4.32 -4.18
CA ALA A 62 2.94 4.31 -3.04
C ALA A 62 2.82 3.01 -2.22
N ARG A 63 1.59 2.51 -2.00
CA ARG A 63 1.38 1.20 -1.34
C ARG A 63 2.02 0.06 -2.13
N ILE A 64 1.88 0.04 -3.44
CA ILE A 64 2.49 -0.99 -4.30
C ILE A 64 4.03 -0.85 -4.30
N LEU A 65 4.59 0.37 -4.28
CA LEU A 65 6.03 0.55 -4.10
C LEU A 65 6.53 -0.05 -2.77
N ILE A 66 5.81 0.18 -1.66
CA ILE A 66 6.12 -0.46 -0.38
C ILE A 66 6.12 -2.00 -0.51
N ALA A 67 5.15 -2.57 -1.23
CA ALA A 67 5.09 -4.00 -1.49
C ALA A 67 6.30 -4.51 -2.28
N SER A 68 6.74 -3.79 -3.31
CA SER A 68 7.90 -4.16 -4.15
C SER A 68 9.23 -4.16 -3.39
N LYS A 69 9.29 -3.53 -2.22
CA LYS A 69 10.46 -3.52 -1.33
C LYS A 69 10.39 -4.57 -0.22
N ASN A 70 9.35 -5.41 -0.21
CA ASN A 70 9.17 -6.39 0.85
C ASN A 70 10.00 -7.66 0.62
N ILE A 71 11.21 -7.67 1.18
CA ILE A 71 12.16 -8.79 1.08
C ILE A 71 11.70 -10.08 1.78
N TYR A 72 10.72 -10.01 2.69
CA TYR A 72 10.26 -11.15 3.48
C TYR A 72 9.04 -11.85 2.87
N HIS A 73 8.43 -11.26 1.85
CA HIS A 73 7.25 -11.78 1.18
C HIS A 73 7.42 -11.71 -0.33
N GLU A 74 8.24 -12.62 -0.87
CA GLU A 74 8.61 -12.69 -2.29
C GLU A 74 7.39 -12.65 -3.23
N SER A 75 6.36 -13.45 -2.95
CA SER A 75 5.12 -13.46 -3.78
C SER A 75 4.43 -12.09 -3.86
N LEU A 76 4.45 -11.32 -2.77
CA LEU A 76 3.88 -9.98 -2.74
C LEU A 76 4.75 -9.00 -3.53
N SER A 77 6.06 -9.13 -3.41
CA SER A 77 7.02 -8.33 -4.19
C SER A 77 6.85 -8.56 -5.68
N ASP A 78 6.73 -9.83 -6.11
CA ASP A 78 6.54 -10.18 -7.53
C ASP A 78 5.25 -9.58 -8.10
N ILE A 79 4.13 -9.69 -7.37
CA ILE A 79 2.85 -9.10 -7.77
C ILE A 79 2.98 -7.57 -7.87
N ALA A 80 3.65 -6.95 -6.89
CA ALA A 80 3.87 -5.52 -6.91
C ALA A 80 4.73 -5.09 -8.10
N ASP A 81 5.75 -5.89 -8.42
CA ASP A 81 6.63 -5.64 -9.56
C ASP A 81 5.92 -5.75 -10.90
N GLU A 82 4.99 -6.70 -11.04
CA GLU A 82 4.12 -6.81 -12.22
C GLU A 82 3.16 -5.62 -12.36
N LEU A 83 2.65 -5.11 -11.24
CA LEU A 83 1.76 -3.94 -11.20
C LEU A 83 2.52 -2.63 -11.48
N LEU A 84 3.77 -2.54 -11.06
CA LEU A 84 4.66 -1.40 -11.30
C LEU A 84 5.43 -1.60 -12.61
N LYS A 85 4.90 -1.04 -13.70
CA LYS A 85 5.65 -0.93 -14.96
C LYS A 85 7.05 -0.37 -14.68
N THR A 86 8.07 -1.13 -15.11
CA THR A 86 9.47 -0.94 -14.70
C THR A 86 10.02 0.44 -15.07
N ASP A 87 9.55 1.01 -16.19
CA ASP A 87 10.06 2.26 -16.76
C ASP A 87 9.58 3.53 -16.03
N GLU A 88 8.65 3.42 -15.07
CA GLU A 88 8.02 4.57 -14.41
C GLU A 88 8.34 4.67 -12.91
N ARG A 89 9.17 3.78 -12.35
CA ARG A 89 9.39 3.71 -10.90
C ARG A 89 10.13 4.92 -10.33
N GLU A 90 11.20 5.37 -10.99
CA GLU A 90 11.93 6.57 -10.55
C GLU A 90 11.04 7.82 -10.63
N LEU A 91 10.35 8.01 -11.76
CA LEU A 91 9.40 9.11 -11.95
C LEU A 91 8.26 9.08 -10.93
N LEU A 92 7.79 7.89 -10.58
CA LEU A 92 6.75 7.70 -9.57
C LEU A 92 7.28 8.07 -8.18
N THR A 93 8.47 7.61 -7.82
CA THR A 93 9.12 7.96 -6.55
C THR A 93 9.29 9.47 -6.44
N ASP A 94 9.78 10.13 -7.49
CA ASP A 94 9.94 11.59 -7.53
C ASP A 94 8.59 12.30 -7.39
N SER A 95 7.54 11.81 -8.06
CA SER A 95 6.20 12.38 -7.97
C SER A 95 5.62 12.27 -6.56
N ILE A 96 5.82 11.13 -5.89
CA ILE A 96 5.37 10.92 -4.51
C ILE A 96 6.19 11.79 -3.54
N ALA A 97 7.51 11.87 -3.72
CA ALA A 97 8.37 12.72 -2.90
C ALA A 97 8.00 14.20 -3.06
N HIS A 98 7.72 14.64 -4.28
CA HIS A 98 7.27 16.01 -4.54
C HIS A 98 5.94 16.30 -3.82
N ARG A 99 4.93 15.43 -3.96
CA ARG A 99 3.64 15.59 -3.26
C ARG A 99 3.83 15.59 -1.74
N PHE A 100 4.66 14.71 -1.21
CA PHE A 100 4.91 14.62 0.23
C PHE A 100 5.60 15.87 0.81
N LEU A 101 6.59 16.43 0.09
CA LEU A 101 7.41 17.53 0.58
C LEU A 101 6.86 18.92 0.24
N SER A 102 6.18 19.05 -0.89
CA SER A 102 5.79 20.36 -1.45
C SER A 102 4.30 20.67 -1.30
N GLU A 103 3.47 19.65 -1.10
CA GLU A 103 2.00 19.77 -0.97
C GLU A 103 1.52 19.25 0.39
N GLN A 104 2.36 19.34 1.43
CA GLN A 104 2.12 18.70 2.73
C GLN A 104 0.80 19.13 3.38
N ASP A 105 0.43 20.41 3.26
CA ASP A 105 -0.80 20.96 3.83
C ASP A 105 -2.08 20.40 3.20
N ASP A 106 -1.99 19.83 1.99
CA ASP A 106 -3.11 19.26 1.23
C ASP A 106 -3.21 17.73 1.37
N LEU A 107 -2.31 17.09 2.14
CA LEU A 107 -2.31 15.64 2.32
C LEU A 107 -3.43 15.21 3.26
N THR A 108 -4.14 14.16 2.86
CA THR A 108 -4.96 13.38 3.79
C THR A 108 -4.09 12.65 4.82
N GLU A 109 -4.67 12.30 5.97
CA GLU A 109 -3.97 11.50 7.00
C GLU A 109 -3.43 10.17 6.46
N ILE A 110 -4.10 9.61 5.45
CA ILE A 110 -3.72 8.34 4.83
C ILE A 110 -2.51 8.53 3.90
N GLU A 111 -2.53 9.59 3.09
CA GLU A 111 -1.40 9.99 2.24
C GLU A 111 -0.15 10.23 3.08
N ASP A 112 -0.26 11.10 4.09
CA ASP A 112 0.86 11.47 4.96
C ASP A 112 1.53 10.23 5.58
N LYS A 113 0.72 9.31 6.14
CA LYS A 113 1.23 8.06 6.73
C LYS A 113 1.91 7.15 5.71
N ILE A 114 1.30 6.93 4.55
CA ILE A 114 1.83 6.01 3.54
C ILE A 114 3.12 6.58 2.94
N TYR A 115 3.14 7.87 2.63
CA TYR A 115 4.31 8.53 2.05
C TYR A 115 5.46 8.59 3.05
N TYR A 116 5.18 8.91 4.32
CA TYR A 116 6.18 8.86 5.38
C TYR A 116 6.84 7.48 5.49
N ILE A 117 6.03 6.40 5.48
CA ILE A 117 6.53 5.03 5.53
C ILE A 117 7.37 4.69 4.30
N LEU A 118 6.88 5.02 3.11
CA LEU A 118 7.62 4.77 1.86
C LEU A 118 8.98 5.49 1.87
N MET A 119 9.02 6.77 2.24
CA MET A 119 10.27 7.52 2.31
C MET A 119 11.23 6.94 3.34
N GLY A 120 10.72 6.44 4.47
CA GLY A 120 11.51 5.72 5.46
C GLY A 120 12.12 4.43 4.92
N ILE A 121 11.40 3.68 4.09
CA ILE A 121 11.93 2.47 3.43
C ILE A 121 13.01 2.85 2.42
N LEU A 122 12.72 3.81 1.53
CA LEU A 122 13.63 4.23 0.46
C LEU A 122 14.94 4.87 0.97
N SER A 123 14.91 5.49 2.15
CA SER A 123 16.10 6.12 2.75
C SER A 123 17.06 5.11 3.42
N ASN A 124 16.63 3.87 3.62
CA ASN A 124 17.41 2.81 4.28
C ASN A 124 18.04 1.82 3.27
N GLU A 125 17.90 2.07 1.98
CA GLU A 125 18.57 1.34 0.88
C GLU A 125 19.88 2.02 0.45
#